data_AF-A0A0Q4G676-F1
#
_entry.id   AF-A0A0Q4G676-F1
#
_cell.length_a   1.000
_cell.length_b   1.000
_cell.length_c   1.000
_cell.angle_alpha   90.00
_cell.angle_beta   90.00
_cell.angle_gamma   90.00
#
_symmetry.space_group_name_H-M   'P 1'
#
loop_
_entity.id
_entity.type
_entity.pdbx_description
1 polymer ?
#
loop_
_entity_poly.entity_id
_entity_poly.type
_entity_poly.pdbx_seq_one_letter_code
_entity_poly.pdbx_strand_id
1 'polypeptide(L)'
;MSQETEVSIFRKSEIIGCVLIVAAALAGCGTARTVQVKVPVPLECRVQTPARPAMPLDALRPPYDVDTWVAHAIAEVDVREAYEKELAAALGECTNPI
;
A
#
# COMPACT_ATOMS: atom_id res chain seq x y z
N MET A 1 -17.07 -36.11 -65.65
CA MET A 1 -15.96 -35.39 -64.99
C MET A 1 -16.26 -33.88 -64.88
N SER A 2 -17.48 -33.48 -64.49
CA SER A 2 -17.86 -32.09 -64.21
C SER A 2 -18.70 -31.92 -62.93
N GLN A 3 -19.17 -33.01 -62.31
CA GLN A 3 -20.05 -32.99 -61.13
C GLN A 3 -19.28 -32.99 -59.80
N GLU A 4 -18.07 -33.57 -59.74
CA GLU A 4 -17.23 -33.59 -58.53
C GLU A 4 -16.62 -32.22 -58.19
N THR A 5 -16.43 -31.38 -59.20
CA THR A 5 -15.87 -30.02 -59.04
C THR A 5 -16.85 -29.08 -58.34
N GLU A 6 -18.14 -29.13 -58.65
CA GLU A 6 -19.17 -28.28 -58.03
C GLU A 6 -19.40 -28.62 -56.55
N VAL A 7 -19.42 -29.90 -56.20
CA VAL A 7 -19.56 -30.37 -54.80
C VAL A 7 -18.34 -29.96 -53.97
N SER A 8 -17.14 -30.01 -54.56
CA SER A 8 -15.91 -29.56 -53.88
C SER A 8 -15.91 -28.04 -53.63
N ILE A 9 -16.47 -27.25 -54.54
CA ILE A 9 -16.57 -25.80 -54.45
C ILE A 9 -17.58 -25.39 -53.36
N PHE A 10 -18.74 -26.03 -53.31
CA PHE A 10 -19.75 -25.78 -52.28
C PHE A 10 -19.23 -26.10 -50.88
N ARG A 11 -18.60 -27.27 -50.71
CA ARG A 11 -18.01 -27.70 -49.42
C ARG A 11 -16.84 -26.82 -48.97
N LYS A 12 -16.07 -26.28 -49.93
CA LYS A 12 -14.98 -25.34 -49.64
C LYS A 12 -15.50 -23.96 -49.23
N SER A 13 -16.64 -23.53 -49.77
CA SER A 13 -17.31 -22.27 -49.38
C SER A 13 -17.87 -22.31 -47.95
N GLU A 14 -18.44 -23.44 -47.51
CA GLU A 14 -18.91 -23.63 -46.12
C GLU A 14 -17.75 -23.60 -45.11
N ILE A 15 -16.64 -24.26 -45.44
CA ILE A 15 -15.45 -24.26 -44.58
C ILE A 15 -14.87 -22.85 -44.45
N ILE A 16 -14.80 -22.08 -45.54
CA ILE A 16 -14.35 -20.68 -45.50
C ILE A 16 -15.29 -19.83 -44.63
N GLY A 17 -16.60 -20.03 -44.74
CA GLY A 17 -17.60 -19.34 -43.91
C GLY A 17 -17.41 -19.61 -42.41
N CYS A 18 -17.28 -20.87 -42.01
CA CYS A 18 -17.04 -21.25 -40.61
C CYS A 18 -15.72 -20.67 -40.07
N VAL A 19 -14.65 -20.69 -40.87
CA VAL A 19 -13.35 -20.12 -40.47
C VAL A 19 -13.46 -18.61 -40.26
N LEU A 20 -14.19 -17.89 -41.11
CA LEU A 20 -14.41 -16.44 -40.95
C LEU A 20 -15.23 -16.10 -39.71
N ILE A 21 -16.28 -16.88 -39.41
CA ILE A 21 -17.12 -16.67 -38.22
C ILE A 21 -16.30 -16.91 -36.94
N VAL A 22 -15.51 -17.98 -36.90
CA VAL A 22 -14.63 -18.28 -35.76
C VAL A 22 -13.57 -17.19 -35.61
N ALA A 23 -12.92 -16.76 -36.69
CA ALA A 23 -11.94 -15.68 -36.64
C ALA A 23 -12.55 -14.36 -36.12
N ALA A 24 -13.78 -14.02 -36.54
CA ALA A 24 -14.49 -12.84 -36.07
C ALA A 24 -14.85 -12.94 -34.57
N ALA A 25 -15.25 -14.13 -34.09
CA ALA A 25 -15.57 -14.35 -32.68
C ALA A 25 -14.33 -14.23 -31.77
N LEU A 26 -13.15 -14.62 -32.24
CA LEU A 26 -11.90 -14.50 -31.47
C LEU A 26 -11.30 -13.08 -31.46
N ALA A 27 -11.64 -12.23 -32.43
CA ALA A 27 -11.09 -10.87 -32.56
C ALA A 27 -11.49 -9.93 -31.40
N GLY A 28 -12.52 -10.26 -30.60
CA GLY A 28 -12.98 -9.45 -29.47
C GLY A 28 -12.11 -9.54 -28.20
N CYS A 29 -11.35 -10.62 -28.02
CA CYS A 29 -10.69 -10.94 -26.75
C CYS A 29 -9.44 -10.09 -26.43
N GLY A 30 -8.95 -9.29 -27.39
CA GLY A 30 -7.80 -8.38 -27.23
C GLY A 30 -8.15 -6.90 -27.08
N THR A 31 -9.44 -6.55 -27.06
CA THR A 31 -9.90 -5.14 -27.11
C THR A 31 -9.92 -4.42 -25.76
N ALA A 32 -9.39 -5.04 -24.70
CA ALA A 32 -9.29 -4.41 -23.39
C ALA A 32 -8.45 -3.14 -23.49
N ARG A 33 -9.10 -1.99 -23.30
CA ARG A 33 -8.45 -0.68 -23.33
C ARG A 33 -7.47 -0.60 -22.18
N THR A 34 -6.18 -0.48 -22.48
CA THR A 34 -5.17 -0.20 -21.46
C THR A 34 -5.42 1.20 -20.92
N VAL A 35 -5.73 1.28 -19.63
CA VAL A 35 -5.94 2.55 -18.93
C VAL A 35 -4.70 2.81 -18.09
N GLN A 36 -4.13 4.00 -18.21
CA GLN A 36 -3.06 4.42 -17.31
C GLN A 36 -3.66 4.69 -15.93
N VAL A 37 -3.24 3.89 -14.94
CA VAL A 37 -3.63 4.07 -13.53
C VAL A 37 -2.43 4.61 -12.78
N LYS A 38 -2.62 5.75 -12.10
CA LYS A 38 -1.61 6.29 -11.19
C LYS A 38 -1.70 5.52 -9.88
N VAL A 39 -0.75 4.62 -9.65
CA VAL A 39 -0.58 3.95 -8.37
C VAL A 39 0.32 4.81 -7.49
N PRO A 40 -0.09 5.18 -6.26
CA PRO A 40 0.79 5.88 -5.34
C PRO A 40 1.99 4.99 -5.00
N VAL A 41 3.21 5.54 -5.13
CA VAL A 41 4.44 4.85 -4.73
C VAL A 41 4.71 5.20 -3.26
N PRO A 42 4.85 4.23 -2.36
CA PRO A 42 5.19 4.52 -0.97
C PRO A 42 6.57 5.19 -0.91
N LEU A 43 6.65 6.30 -0.18
CA LEU A 43 7.88 7.03 0.05
C LEU A 43 8.36 6.78 1.47
N GLU A 44 9.68 6.84 1.66
CA GLU A 44 10.27 6.81 3.00
C GLU A 44 9.80 8.01 3.81
N CYS A 45 9.29 7.74 5.01
CA CYS A 45 8.89 8.80 5.93
C CYS A 45 10.14 9.54 6.45
N ARG A 46 10.16 10.87 6.33
CA ARG A 46 11.27 11.72 6.77
C ARG A 46 11.02 12.46 8.08
N VAL A 47 10.11 11.95 8.91
CA VAL A 47 9.88 12.52 10.24
C VAL A 47 11.13 12.30 11.10
N GLN A 48 11.50 13.31 11.89
CA GLN A 48 12.59 13.18 12.87
C GLN A 48 12.01 12.68 14.19
N THR A 49 12.76 11.84 14.89
CA THR A 49 12.41 11.44 16.25
C THR A 49 12.51 12.65 17.19
N PRO A 50 11.45 12.98 17.96
CA PRO A 50 11.52 13.98 19.01
C PRO A 50 12.68 13.73 19.98
N ALA A 51 13.31 14.80 20.46
CA ALA A 51 14.41 14.68 21.42
C ALA A 51 13.87 14.21 22.77
N ARG A 52 14.56 13.25 23.41
CA ARG A 52 14.19 12.80 24.75
C ARG A 52 14.32 13.96 25.74
N PRO A 53 13.26 14.30 26.50
CA PRO A 53 13.33 15.36 27.50
C PRO A 53 14.24 14.95 28.67
N ALA A 54 14.65 15.93 29.47
CA ALA A 54 15.36 15.65 30.72
C ALA A 54 14.41 14.95 31.69
N MET A 55 14.68 13.68 32.02
CA MET A 55 13.83 12.92 32.93
C MET A 55 14.16 13.28 34.38
N PRO A 56 13.16 13.58 35.23
CA PRO A 56 13.38 13.98 36.62
C PRO A 56 14.19 13.00 37.48
N LEU A 57 14.11 11.68 37.25
CA LEU A 57 14.90 10.69 37.99
C LEU A 57 16.34 10.58 37.48
N ASP A 58 16.63 10.92 36.21
CA ASP A 58 18.00 10.85 35.66
C ASP A 58 18.96 11.76 36.43
N ALA A 59 18.45 12.89 36.94
CA ALA A 59 19.23 13.88 37.69
C ALA A 59 19.25 13.63 39.21
N LEU A 60 18.41 12.71 39.72
CA LEU A 60 18.26 12.49 41.16
C LEU A 60 19.44 11.69 41.71
N ARG A 61 20.16 12.24 42.69
CA ARG A 61 21.31 11.59 43.31
C ARG A 61 21.06 11.29 44.80
N PRO A 62 21.42 10.11 45.31
CA PRO A 62 21.36 9.80 46.73
C PRO A 62 22.31 10.66 47.59
N PRO A 63 22.03 10.80 48.90
CA PRO A 63 20.83 10.30 49.59
C PRO A 63 19.61 11.20 49.34
N TYR A 64 18.43 10.59 49.33
CA TYR A 64 17.14 11.29 49.28
C TYR A 64 16.12 10.54 50.17
N ASP A 65 15.12 11.25 50.67
CA ASP A 65 14.00 10.64 51.38
C ASP A 65 12.93 10.12 50.40
N VAL A 66 11.94 9.40 50.95
CA VAL A 66 10.86 8.80 50.16
C VAL A 66 10.03 9.88 49.47
N ASP A 67 9.75 11.00 50.14
CA ASP A 67 8.90 12.06 49.59
C ASP A 67 9.56 12.73 48.39
N THR A 68 10.86 12.97 48.46
CA THR A 68 11.69 13.49 47.36
C THR A 68 11.67 12.53 46.18
N TRP A 69 11.87 11.23 46.42
CA TRP A 69 11.83 10.24 45.35
C TRP A 69 10.46 10.16 44.68
N VAL A 70 9.38 10.14 45.48
CA VAL A 70 8.00 10.07 44.98
C VAL A 70 7.66 11.32 44.15
N ALA A 71 8.05 12.51 44.60
CA ALA A 71 7.82 13.74 43.85
C ALA A 71 8.52 13.71 42.47
N HIS A 72 9.76 13.26 42.41
CA HIS A 72 10.48 13.10 41.14
C HIS A 72 9.87 12.01 40.26
N ALA A 73 9.43 10.89 40.84
CA ALA A 73 8.80 9.80 40.10
C ALA A 73 7.47 10.22 39.48
N ILE A 74 6.62 10.94 40.22
CA ILE A 74 5.35 11.49 39.69
C ILE A 74 5.64 12.46 38.55
N ALA A 75 6.57 13.39 38.74
CA ALA A 75 6.96 14.34 37.69
C ALA A 75 7.48 13.62 36.43
N GLU A 76 8.21 12.51 36.59
CA GLU A 76 8.70 11.74 35.45
C GLU A 76 7.57 11.01 34.71
N VAL A 77 6.57 10.49 35.41
CA VAL A 77 5.39 9.89 34.77
C VAL A 77 4.73 10.89 33.84
N ASP A 78 4.47 12.11 34.33
CA ASP A 78 3.83 13.17 33.52
C ASP A 78 4.67 13.52 32.28
N VAL A 79 5.99 13.65 32.44
CA VAL A 79 6.91 13.93 31.33
C VAL A 79 6.94 12.79 30.31
N ARG A 80 6.92 11.53 30.77
CA ARG A 80 6.91 10.36 29.89
C ARG A 80 5.60 10.26 29.11
N GLU A 81 4.46 10.53 29.74
CA GLU A 81 3.15 10.54 29.07
C GLU A 81 3.06 11.64 28.02
N ALA A 82 3.62 12.82 28.29
CA ALA A 82 3.71 13.89 27.30
C ALA A 82 4.61 13.50 26.12
N TYR A 83 5.79 12.94 26.40
CA TYR A 83 6.72 12.48 25.37
C TYR A 83 6.15 11.33 24.51
N GLU A 84 5.37 10.43 25.11
CA GLU A 84 4.68 9.36 24.38
C GLU A 84 3.67 9.93 23.37
N LYS A 85 2.95 11.00 23.73
CA LYS A 85 2.05 11.69 22.80
C LYS A 85 2.81 12.35 21.64
N GLU A 86 3.96 12.96 21.91
CA GLU A 86 4.83 13.53 20.86
C GLU A 86 5.35 12.44 19.91
N LEU A 87 5.79 11.30 20.45
CA LEU A 87 6.23 10.16 19.65
C LEU A 87 5.09 9.60 18.80
N ALA A 88 3.90 9.44 19.37
CA ALA A 88 2.73 8.97 18.64
C ALA A 88 2.34 9.93 17.52
N ALA A 89 2.40 11.25 17.76
CA ALA A 89 2.16 12.26 16.72
C ALA A 89 3.19 12.15 15.59
N ALA A 90 4.48 12.05 15.91
CA ALA A 90 5.54 11.87 14.92
C ALA A 90 5.35 10.59 14.08
N LEU A 91 4.94 9.48 14.72
CA LEU A 91 4.64 8.24 14.01
C LEU A 91 3.40 8.35 13.12
N GLY A 92 2.38 9.08 13.58
CA GLY A 92 1.13 9.32 12.85
C GLY A 92 1.35 9.93 11.47
N GLU A 93 2.32 10.85 11.35
CA GLU A 93 2.71 11.45 10.06
C GLU A 93 3.19 10.41 9.03
N CYS A 94 3.71 9.27 9.47
CA CYS A 94 4.18 8.20 8.59
C CYS A 94 3.12 7.14 8.27
N THR A 95 2.12 6.96 9.13
CA THR A 95 1.16 5.84 9.04
C THR A 95 -0.22 6.26 8.56
N ASN A 96 -0.53 7.55 8.53
CA ASN A 96 -1.80 8.04 8.03
C ASN A 96 -1.94 7.74 6.52
N PRO A 97 -3.10 7.25 6.07
CA PRO A 97 -3.33 6.99 4.65
C PRO A 97 -3.26 8.29 3.86
N ILE A 98 -2.52 8.26 2.74
CA ILE A 98 -2.41 9.33 1.75
C ILE A 98 -3.59 9.33 0.78
#